data_AF-A0A935V4K1-F1
#
_entry.id   AF-A0A935V4K1-F1
#
_cell.length_a   1.000
_cell.length_b   1.000
_cell.length_c   1.000
_cell.angle_alpha   90.00
_cell.angle_beta   90.00
_cell.angle_gamma   90.00
#
_symmetry.space_group_name_H-M   'P 1'
#
loop_
_entity.id
_entity.type
_entity.pdbx_description
1 polymer ?
#
loop_
_entity_poly.entity_id
_entity_poly.type
_entity_poly.pdbx_seq_one_letter_code
_entity_poly.pdbx_strand_id
1 'polypeptide(L)' 'MTTQEAADVLNVSRPHLVKLLELGQIPQLPKVGRHRRVSRAAVLKYKRARDAQREPVLKDLAALSQRHRLGY' A
#
# COMPACT_ATOMS: atom_id res chain seq x y z
N MET A 1 -12.03 4.79 -11.06
CA MET A 1 -11.25 3.62 -11.50
C MET A 1 -11.93 2.34 -11.04
N THR A 2 -11.65 1.22 -11.71
CA THR A 2 -12.04 -0.13 -11.28
C THR A 2 -11.19 -0.58 -10.09
N THR A 3 -11.64 -1.65 -9.41
CA THR A 3 -10.82 -2.30 -8.39
C THR A 3 -9.57 -2.98 -8.96
N GLN A 4 -9.54 -3.27 -10.27
CA GLN A 4 -8.35 -3.82 -10.92
C GLN A 4 -7.26 -2.75 -11.00
N GLU A 5 -7.58 -1.63 -11.65
CA GLU A 5 -6.67 -0.50 -11.81
C GLU A 5 -6.15 0.04 -10.47
N ALA A 6 -7.00 0.06 -9.45
CA ALA A 6 -6.60 0.47 -8.10
C ALA A 6 -5.60 -0.51 -7.45
N ALA A 7 -5.76 -1.82 -7.70
CA ALA A 7 -4.85 -2.84 -7.19
C ALA A 7 -3.49 -2.74 -7.88
N ASP A 8 -3.49 -2.48 -9.19
CA ASP A 8 -2.28 -2.26 -9.98
C ASP A 8 -1.50 -1.02 -9.47
N VAL A 9 -2.19 0.09 -9.19
CA VAL A 9 -1.59 1.31 -8.63
C VAL A 9 -0.94 1.09 -7.26
N LEU A 10 -1.54 0.23 -6.43
CA LEU A 10 -1.00 -0.10 -5.10
C LEU A 10 0.02 -1.24 -5.12
N ASN A 11 0.25 -1.86 -6.28
CA ASN A 11 1.06 -3.06 -6.47
C ASN A 11 0.67 -4.19 -5.49
N VAL A 12 -0.65 -4.47 -5.41
CA VAL A 12 -1.22 -5.52 -4.55
C VAL A 12 -2.19 -6.39 -5.34
N SER A 13 -2.54 -7.55 -4.79
CA SER A 13 -3.58 -8.38 -5.38
C SER A 13 -4.97 -7.73 -5.24
N ARG A 14 -5.84 -7.95 -6.23
CA ARG A 14 -7.23 -7.48 -6.20
C ARG A 14 -8.00 -7.95 -4.95
N PRO A 15 -7.89 -9.21 -4.48
CA PRO A 15 -8.54 -9.64 -3.24
C PRO A 15 -8.07 -8.84 -2.01
N HIS A 16 -6.79 -8.47 -1.96
CA HIS A 16 -6.29 -7.63 -0.88
C HIS A 16 -6.89 -6.21 -0.92
N LEU A 17 -6.98 -5.60 -2.11
CA LEU A 17 -7.67 -4.31 -2.25
C LEU A 17 -9.14 -4.41 -1.79
N VAL A 18 -9.85 -5.47 -2.15
CA VAL A 18 -11.25 -5.66 -1.74
C VAL A 18 -11.37 -5.70 -0.21
N LYS A 19 -10.47 -6.42 0.48
CA LYS A 19 -10.43 -6.42 1.96
C LYS A 19 -10.20 -5.01 2.52
N LEU A 20 -9.32 -4.21 1.92
CA LEU A 20 -9.07 -2.82 2.38
C LEU A 20 -10.31 -1.92 2.22
N LEU A 21 -11.09 -2.12 1.16
CA LEU A 21 -12.36 -1.42 0.94
C LEU A 21 -13.43 -1.86 1.94
N GLU A 22 -13.53 -3.16 2.24
CA GLU A 22 -14.46 -3.71 3.24
C GLU A 22 -14.12 -3.28 4.66
N LEU A 23 -12.83 -3.16 4.99
CA LEU A 23 -12.33 -2.64 6.26
C LEU A 23 -12.44 -1.10 6.37
N GLY A 24 -12.89 -0.40 5.32
CA GLY A 24 -13.02 1.05 5.32
C GLY A 24 -11.69 1.82 5.28
N GLN A 25 -10.55 1.14 5.07
CA GLN A 25 -9.24 1.79 4.98
C GLN A 25 -9.08 2.62 3.71
N ILE A 26 -9.79 2.22 2.64
CA ILE A 26 -9.88 2.99 1.40
C ILE A 26 -11.37 3.30 1.16
N PRO A 27 -11.75 4.58 1.03
CA PRO A 27 -13.12 4.95 0.66
C PRO A 27 -13.51 4.35 -0.69
N GLN A 28 -14.60 3.56 -0.70
CA GLN A 28 -15.24 3.11 -1.93
C GLN A 28 -16.19 4.18 -2.47
N LEU A 29 -16.29 4.30 -3.79
CA LEU A 29 -17.33 5.12 -4.41
C LEU A 29 -18.63 4.32 -4.48
N PRO A 30 -19.79 5.01 -4.50
CA PRO A 30 -21.07 4.37 -4.81
C PRO A 30 -20.95 3.52 -6.06
N LYS A 31 -21.61 2.36 -6.06
CA LYS A 31 -21.65 1.50 -7.25
C LYS A 31 -22.35 2.26 -8.37
N VAL A 32 -21.68 2.39 -9.50
CA VAL A 32 -22.30 2.88 -10.75
C VAL A 32 -22.57 1.64 -11.59
N GLY A 33 -23.81 1.17 -11.57
CA GLY A 33 -24.20 -0.12 -12.16
C GLY A 33 -23.62 -1.32 -11.42
N ARG A 34 -23.18 -2.34 -12.15
CA ARG A 34 -22.78 -3.65 -11.59
C ARG A 34 -21.36 -3.67 -10.96
N HIS A 35 -20.51 -2.70 -11.27
CA HIS A 35 -19.11 -2.70 -10.85
C HIS A 35 -18.82 -1.73 -9.70
N ARG A 36 -18.01 -2.17 -8.72
CA ARG A 36 -17.45 -1.27 -7.70
C ARG A 36 -16.47 -0.29 -8.35
N ARG A 37 -16.56 0.97 -7.94
CA ARG A 37 -15.64 2.04 -8.32
C ARG A 37 -14.84 2.47 -7.10
N VAL A 38 -13.59 2.84 -7.33
CA VAL A 38 -12.72 3.45 -6.33
C VAL A 38 -12.27 4.81 -6.85
N SER A 39 -12.14 5.78 -5.95
CA SER A 39 -11.60 7.09 -6.29
C SER A 39 -10.08 7.01 -6.44
N ARG A 40 -9.55 7.57 -7.55
CA ARG A 40 -8.10 7.67 -7.75
C ARG A 40 -7.41 8.41 -6.61
N ALA A 41 -8.04 9.49 -6.13
CA ALA A 41 -7.53 10.29 -5.02
C ALA A 41 -7.46 9.47 -3.72
N ALA A 42 -8.47 8.65 -3.43
CA ALA A 42 -8.49 7.77 -2.26
C ALA A 42 -7.35 6.74 -2.31
N VAL A 43 -7.14 6.12 -3.47
CA VAL A 43 -6.04 5.14 -3.67
C VAL A 43 -4.68 5.79 -3.47
N LEU A 44 -4.44 6.97 -4.06
CA LEU A 44 -3.18 7.69 -3.91
C LEU A 44 -2.94 8.17 -2.48
N LYS A 45 -3.99 8.61 -1.76
CA LYS A 45 -3.89 8.99 -0.36
C LYS A 45 -3.47 7.80 0.50
N TYR A 46 -4.10 6.63 0.29
CA TYR A 46 -3.73 5.40 0.98
C TYR A 46 -2.29 4.98 0.66
N LYS A 47 -1.87 5.03 -0.60
CA LYS A 47 -0.49 4.72 -1.01
C LYS A 47 0.53 5.57 -0.26
N ARG A 48 0.34 6.89 -0.22
CA ARG A 48 1.25 7.81 0.48
C ARG A 48 1.35 7.52 1.97
N ALA A 49 0.22 7.28 2.62
CA ALA A 49 0.21 6.92 4.05
C ALA A 49 0.94 5.59 4.30
N ARG A 50 0.75 4.60 3.43
CA ARG A 50 1.42 3.30 3.51
C ARG A 50 2.93 3.40 3.29
N ASP A 51 3.35 4.19 2.30
CA ASP A 51 4.75 4.38 1.96
C ASP A 51 5.48 5.10 3.11
N ALA A 52 4.87 6.13 3.71
CA ALA A 52 5.41 6.82 4.87
C ALA A 52 5.62 5.90 6.10
N GLN A 53 4.82 4.84 6.25
CA GLN A 53 5.00 3.83 7.30
C GLN A 53 6.07 2.79 6.96
N ARG A 54 6.46 2.64 5.69
CA ARG A 54 7.53 1.72 5.24
C ARG A 54 8.92 2.35 5.29
N GLU A 55 9.00 3.68 5.24
CA GLU A 55 10.25 4.44 5.28
C GLU A 55 11.19 4.16 6.50
N PRO A 56 10.73 3.77 7.72
CA PRO A 56 11.68 3.61 8.82
C PRO A 56 12.47 2.29 8.82
N VAL A 57 12.17 1.31 7.94
CA VAL A 57 12.85 0.00 7.99
C VAL A 57 14.23 -0.01 7.30
N LEU A 58 14.51 0.97 6.44
CA LEU A 58 15.78 1.04 5.70
C LEU A 58 16.94 1.67 6.48
N LYS A 59 16.71 2.18 7.70
CA LYS A 59 17.78 2.77 8.52
C LYS A 59 18.48 1.79 9.46
N ASP A 60 17.93 0.60 9.70
CA ASP A 60 18.53 -0.36 10.66
C ASP A 60 19.47 -1.39 10.02
N LEU A 61 19.46 -1.57 8.70
CA LEU A 61 20.37 -2.52 8.03
C LEU A 61 21.80 -1.98 7.81
N ALA A 62 22.03 -0.68 8.00
CA ALA A 62 23.38 -0.11 7.97
C ALA A 62 24.15 -0.29 9.29
N ALA A 63 23.45 -0.59 10.40
CA ALA A 63 24.06 -0.70 11.73
C ALA A 63 24.67 -2.08 12.02
N LEU A 64 24.29 -3.14 11.28
CA LEU A 64 24.80 -4.49 11.54
C LEU A 64 26.12 -4.83 10.81
N SER A 65 26.49 -4.08 9.76
CA SER A 65 27.65 -4.40 8.90
C SER A 65 29.00 -3.87 9.42
N GLN A 66 29.02 -3.06 10.48
CA GLN A 66 30.26 -2.54 11.06
C GLN A 66 30.84 -3.41 12.19
N ARG A 67 30.14 -4.45 12.67
CA ARG A 67 30.61 -5.26 13.82
C ARG A 67 31.33 -6.56 13.44
N HIS A 68 31.37 -6.96 12.16
CA HIS A 68 32.01 -8.23 11.74
C HIS A 68 33.26 -8.08 10.86
N ARG A 69 33.79 -6.86 10.67
CA ARG A 69 35.06 -6.64 9.94
C ARG A 69 36.26 -6.26 10.83
N LEU A 70 36.10 -6.36 12.15
CA LEU A 70 37.15 -6.10 13.15
C LEU A 70 37.15 -7.19 14.23
N GLY A 71 37.32 -8.45 13.81
CA GLY A 71 37.60 -9.57 14.70
C GLY A 71 38.86 -10.28 14.19
N TYR A 72 39.90 -10.21 15.02
CA TYR A 72 41.28 -10.71 14.89
C TYR A 72 41.47 -12.05 14.18
#